data_AF-A0A9N9IIV9-F1
#
_entry.id   AF-A0A9N9IIV9-F1
#
_cell.length_a   1.000
_cell.length_b   1.000
_cell.length_c   1.000
_cell.angle_alpha   90.00
_cell.angle_beta   90.00
_cell.angle_gamma   90.00
#
_symmetry.space_group_name_H-M   'P 1'
#
loop_
_entity.id
_entity.type
_entity.pdbx_description
1 polymer ?
#
loop_
_entity_poly.entity_id
_entity_poly.type
_entity_poly.pdbx_seq_one_letter_code
_entity_poly.pdbx_strand_id
1 'polypeptide(L)' 'MSTTSTKVTHEYFGRRTSEWCITGFLGECNVEPFRQKINCYLSSLENIANIEEGRRQKKAQQLLNNYRQA' A
#
# COMPACT_ATOMS: atom_id res chain seq x y z
N MET A 1 12.61 -21.26 12.38
CA MET A 1 13.67 -20.49 11.70
C MET A 1 13.02 -19.50 10.77
N SER A 2 13.51 -18.27 10.82
CA SER A 2 12.89 -17.02 10.38
C SER A 2 12.46 -17.02 8.90
N THR A 3 11.19 -16.72 8.61
CA THR A 3 10.79 -16.32 7.27
C THR A 3 11.05 -14.83 7.13
N THR A 4 12.08 -14.50 6.36
CA THR A 4 12.34 -13.17 5.84
C THR A 4 11.12 -12.67 5.07
N SER A 5 10.37 -11.72 5.64
CA SER A 5 9.27 -11.03 4.96
C SER A 5 9.85 -10.12 3.88
N THR A 6 10.06 -10.68 2.69
CA THR A 6 10.27 -9.89 1.48
C THR A 6 9.01 -9.04 1.32
N LYS A 7 9.09 -7.75 1.63
CA LYS A 7 7.96 -6.80 1.51
C LYS A 7 7.57 -6.68 0.04
N VAL A 8 6.69 -7.57 -0.42
CA VAL A 8 6.13 -7.50 -1.77
C VAL A 8 5.01 -6.47 -1.74
N THR A 9 5.16 -5.42 -2.54
CA THR A 9 4.10 -4.46 -2.79
C THR A 9 2.93 -5.17 -3.47
N HIS A 10 1.71 -5.00 -2.95
CA HIS A 10 0.51 -5.63 -3.52
C HIS A 10 0.28 -5.21 -4.99
N GLU A 11 -0.20 -6.14 -5.82
CA GLU A 11 -0.38 -5.96 -7.27
C GLU A 11 -1.28 -4.78 -7.66
N TYR A 12 -2.22 -4.39 -6.79
CA TYR A 12 -3.05 -3.18 -6.91
C TYR A 12 -2.21 -1.93 -7.25
N PHE A 13 -1.00 -1.81 -6.67
CA PHE A 13 -0.11 -0.68 -6.92
C PHE A 13 0.69 -0.80 -8.23
N GLY A 14 0.46 -1.83 -9.05
CA GLY A 14 0.91 -1.86 -10.45
C GLY A 14 0.16 -0.86 -11.35
N ARG A 15 -0.97 -0.34 -10.88
CA ARG A 15 -1.81 0.65 -11.58
C ARG A 15 -1.18 2.04 -11.67
N ARG A 16 -1.80 2.93 -12.46
CA ARG A 16 -1.40 4.35 -12.49
C ARG A 16 -1.66 4.96 -11.13
N THR A 17 -0.78 5.85 -10.68
CA THR A 17 -0.88 6.49 -9.35
C THR A 17 -2.15 7.31 -9.15
N SER A 18 -2.79 7.76 -10.23
CA SER A 18 -4.09 8.45 -10.21
C SER A 18 -5.25 7.54 -9.81
N GLU A 19 -5.08 6.22 -9.93
CA GLU A 19 -6.11 5.22 -9.63
C GLU A 19 -6.04 4.71 -8.18
N TRP A 20 -4.99 5.11 -7.44
CA TRP A 20 -4.75 4.60 -6.09
C TRP A 20 -5.65 5.29 -5.06
N CYS A 21 -6.45 4.50 -4.35
CA CYS A 21 -7.22 4.92 -3.19
C CYS A 21 -7.49 3.73 -2.25
N ILE A 22 -7.73 4.02 -0.96
CA ILE A 22 -7.97 2.96 0.04
C ILE A 22 -9.25 2.17 -0.26
N THR A 23 -10.32 2.83 -0.72
CA THR A 23 -11.58 2.15 -1.07
C THR A 23 -11.42 1.23 -2.26
N GLY A 24 -10.68 1.66 -3.30
CA GLY A 24 -10.35 0.84 -4.45
C GLY A 24 -9.51 -0.38 -4.06
N PHE A 25 -8.51 -0.18 -3.19
CA PHE A 25 -7.73 -1.30 -2.67
C PHE A 25 -8.61 -2.28 -1.88
N LEU A 26 -9.46 -1.80 -0.97
CA LEU A 26 -10.30 -2.65 -0.12
C LEU A 26 -11.34 -3.45 -0.92
N GLY A 27 -11.84 -2.91 -2.03
CA GLY A 27 -12.79 -3.60 -2.91
C GLY A 27 -12.18 -4.77 -3.68
N GLU A 28 -10.86 -4.76 -3.90
CA GLU A 28 -10.16 -5.79 -4.69
C GLU A 28 -9.27 -6.70 -3.85
N CYS A 29 -8.87 -6.24 -2.65
CA CYS A 29 -8.01 -7.01 -1.78
C CYS A 29 -8.80 -8.18 -1.17
N ASN A 30 -8.39 -9.41 -1.53
CA ASN A 30 -8.99 -10.65 -1.06
C ASN A 30 -8.39 -11.16 0.27
N VAL A 31 -7.44 -10.42 0.86
CA VAL A 31 -6.81 -10.80 2.13
C VAL A 31 -7.83 -10.71 3.26
N GLU A 32 -8.03 -11.75 4.05
CA GLU A 32 -8.89 -11.70 5.23
C GLU A 32 -8.08 -12.04 6.49
N PRO A 33 -8.44 -11.48 7.68
CA PRO A 33 -9.56 -10.57 7.95
C PRO A 33 -9.33 -9.13 7.46
N PHE A 34 -10.37 -8.29 7.51
CA PHE A 34 -10.30 -6.85 7.20
C PHE A 34 -9.06 -6.13 7.77
N ARG A 35 -8.67 -6.43 9.01
CA ARG A 35 -7.46 -5.86 9.63
C ARG A 35 -6.18 -6.17 8.84
N GLN A 36 -6.08 -7.36 8.26
CA GLN A 36 -4.95 -7.73 7.40
C GLN A 36 -4.98 -7.00 6.05
N LYS A 37 -6.16 -6.66 5.50
CA LYS A 37 -6.25 -5.78 4.31
C LYS A 37 -5.60 -4.43 4.59
N ILE A 38 -5.95 -3.83 5.73
CA ILE A 38 -5.38 -2.54 6.15
C ILE A 38 -3.87 -2.64 6.33
N ASN A 39 -3.37 -3.69 7.01
CA ASN A 39 -1.94 -3.90 7.15
C ASN A 39 -1.23 -4.08 5.80
N CYS A 40 -1.84 -4.80 4.86
CA CYS A 40 -1.32 -5.01 3.51
C CYS A 40 -1.25 -3.69 2.72
N TYR A 41 -2.31 -2.88 2.79
CA TYR A 41 -2.36 -1.55 2.18
C TYR A 41 -1.23 -0.66 2.70
N LEU A 42 -1.13 -0.52 4.03
CA LEU A 42 -0.14 0.34 4.67
C LEU A 42 1.28 -0.14 4.40
N SER A 43 1.53 -1.44 4.53
CA SER A 43 2.86 -2.02 4.28
C SER A 43 3.30 -1.84 2.82
N SER A 44 2.37 -1.96 1.87
CA SER A 44 2.64 -1.72 0.45
C SER A 44 2.97 -0.26 0.18
N LEU A 45 2.21 0.67 0.76
CA LEU A 45 2.50 2.10 0.64
C LEU A 45 3.85 2.47 1.28
N GLU A 46 4.15 1.95 2.46
CA GLU A 46 5.45 2.15 3.11
C GLU A 46 6.60 1.61 2.27
N ASN A 47 6.40 0.45 1.64
CA ASN A 47 7.41 -0.13 0.75
C ASN A 47 7.66 0.78 -0.47
N ILE A 48 6.59 1.24 -1.12
CA ILE A 48 6.70 2.17 -2.27
C ILE A 48 7.36 3.49 -1.85
N ALA A 49 6.97 4.06 -0.71
CA ALA A 49 7.51 5.34 -0.24
C ALA A 49 9.02 5.25 0.09
N ASN A 50 9.50 4.08 0.49
CA ASN A 50 10.90 3.85 0.85
C ASN A 50 11.80 3.41 -0.32
N ILE A 51 11.25 2.68 -1.30
CA ILE A 51 12.03 2.06 -2.39
C ILE A 51 11.92 2.85 -3.69
N GLU A 52 10.73 3.36 -4.01
CA GLU A 52 10.51 4.04 -5.28
C GLU A 52 10.84 5.53 -5.21
N GLU A 53 10.98 6.15 -6.38
CA GLU A 53 11.26 7.58 -6.52
C GLU A 53 10.16 8.30 -7.31
N GLY A 54 10.17 9.64 -7.24
CA GLY A 54 9.34 10.48 -8.08
C GLY A 54 7.84 10.41 -7.76
N ARG A 55 7.00 10.25 -8.79
CA ARG A 55 5.52 10.36 -8.63
C ARG A 55 4.94 9.28 -7.74
N ARG A 56 5.46 8.06 -7.82
CA ARG A 56 4.97 6.90 -7.06
C ARG A 56 5.28 7.07 -5.58
N GLN A 57 6.52 7.42 -5.26
CA GLN A 57 6.94 7.77 -3.90
C GLN A 57 6.08 8.87 -3.28
N LYS A 58 5.93 10.01 -3.97
CA LYS A 58 5.16 11.15 -3.47
C LYS A 58 3.69 10.79 -3.22
N LYS A 59 3.08 10.03 -4.13
CA LYS A 59 1.69 9.58 -3.97
C LYS A 59 1.54 8.62 -2.79
N ALA A 60 2.47 7.68 -2.62
CA ALA A 60 2.43 6.75 -1.51
C ALA A 60 2.55 7.48 -0.17
N GLN A 61 3.48 8.43 -0.05
CA GLN A 61 3.63 9.27 1.14
C GLN A 61 2.37 10.10 1.42
N GLN A 62 1.74 10.67 0.39
CA GLN A 62 0.48 11.39 0.53
C GLN A 62 -0.64 10.49 1.10
N LEU A 63 -0.80 9.28 0.57
CA LEU A 63 -1.82 8.35 1.03
C LEU A 63 -1.57 7.89 2.48
N LEU A 64 -0.31 7.67 2.86
CA LEU A 64 0.07 7.38 4.25
C LEU A 64 -0.27 8.54 5.20
N ASN A 65 0.07 9.77 4.79
CA ASN A 65 -0.22 10.96 5.60
C ASN A 65 -1.73 11.14 5.78
N ASN A 66 -2.52 10.99 4.70
CA ASN A 66 -3.98 11.07 4.77
C ASN A 66 -4.57 10.03 5.73
N TYR A 67 -4.06 8.80 5.71
CA TYR A 67 -4.54 7.74 6.62
C TYR A 67 -4.20 8.05 8.09
N ARG A 68 -3.05 8.64 8.37
CA ARG A 68 -2.61 8.99 9.74
C ARG A 68 -3.29 10.23 10.31
N GLN A 69 -3.89 11.06 9.47
CA GLN A 69 -4.61 12.27 9.87
C GLN A 69 -6.11 12.05 10.08
N ALA A 70 -6.64 10.88 9.70
CA ALA A 70 -8.01 10.46 9.92
C ALA A 70 -8.17 9.83 11.31
#